data_AF-A0A7K6SDY3-F1
#
_entry.id   AF-A0A7K6SDY3-F1
#
_cell.length_a   1.000
_cell.length_b   1.000
_cell.length_c   1.000
_cell.angle_alpha   90.00
_cell.angle_beta   90.00
_cell.angle_gamma   90.00
#
_symmetry.space_group_name_H-M   'P 1'
#
loop_
_entity.id
_entity.type
_entity.pdbx_description
1 polymer ?
#
loop_
_entity_poly.entity_id
_entity_poly.type
_entity_poly.pdbx_seq_one_letter_code
_entity_poly.pdbx_strand_id
1 'polypeptide(L)'
;GDDIRVDVGTTLSYRHFCNKVWNAVKFVLAALGPDFVPHPPEETEPRRPMERWVLSRLAQAAGECGRRMEAMEVHGAVAAVHHFWLRSFCDVYLVGDAGRL
;
A
#
# COMPACT_ATOMS: atom_id res chain seq x y z
N GLY A 1 -28.40 -2.69 -4.20
CA GLY A 1 -27.19 -3.30 -4.76
C GLY A 1 -26.91 -2.56 -6.03
N ASP A 2 -25.76 -1.90 -6.11
CA ASP A 2 -25.42 -1.07 -7.26
C ASP A 2 -25.06 -1.97 -8.45
N ASP A 3 -25.50 -1.59 -9.65
CA ASP A 3 -25.13 -2.28 -10.88
C ASP A 3 -23.63 -2.14 -11.13
N ILE A 4 -22.90 -3.25 -11.05
CA ILE A 4 -21.46 -3.28 -11.36
C ILE A 4 -21.32 -3.37 -12.88
N ARG A 5 -21.18 -2.21 -13.53
CA ARG A 5 -20.87 -2.16 -14.95
C ARG A 5 -19.40 -2.56 -15.17
N VAL A 6 -19.17 -3.78 -15.62
CA VAL A 6 -17.84 -4.26 -16.00
C VAL A 6 -17.43 -3.56 -17.30
N ASP A 7 -16.55 -2.58 -17.18
CA ASP A 7 -15.93 -1.88 -18.31
C ASP A 7 -14.48 -2.31 -18.50
N VAL A 8 -14.03 -2.30 -19.76
CA VAL A 8 -12.65 -2.65 -20.13
C VAL A 8 -11.66 -1.68 -19.50
N GLY A 9 -11.98 -0.38 -19.45
CA GLY A 9 -11.14 0.64 -18.82
C GLY A 9 -10.96 0.42 -17.32
N THR A 10 -12.02 0.00 -16.63
CA THR A 10 -11.95 -0.38 -15.20
C THR A 10 -11.05 -1.60 -15.00
N THR A 11 -11.20 -2.64 -15.83
CA THR A 11 -10.36 -3.85 -15.76
C THR A 11 -8.89 -3.54 -16.02
N LEU A 12 -8.59 -2.72 -17.03
CA LEU A 12 -7.23 -2.27 -17.33
C LEU A 12 -6.62 -1.46 -16.18
N SER A 13 -7.41 -0.58 -15.55
CA SER A 13 -6.96 0.21 -14.39
C SER A 13 -6.55 -0.69 -13.22
N TYR A 14 -7.33 -1.74 -12.93
CA TYR A 14 -6.96 -2.72 -11.89
C TYR A 14 -5.71 -3.52 -12.26
N ARG A 15 -5.55 -3.91 -13.54
CA ARG A 15 -4.32 -4.56 -14.00
C ARG A 15 -3.09 -3.66 -13.78
N HIS A 16 -3.19 -2.37 -14.12
CA HIS A 16 -2.10 -1.42 -13.90
C HIS A 16 -1.80 -1.23 -12.41
N PHE A 17 -2.83 -1.21 -11.57
CA PHE A 17 -2.67 -1.17 -10.12
C PHE A 17 -1.90 -2.39 -9.59
N CYS A 18 -2.33 -3.61 -9.93
CA CYS A 18 -1.64 -4.83 -9.52
C CYS A 18 -0.18 -4.85 -9.98
N ASN A 19 0.08 -4.41 -11.21
CA ASN A 19 1.45 -4.29 -11.72
C ASN A 19 2.28 -3.26 -10.93
N LYS A 20 1.68 -2.12 -10.53
CA LYS A 20 2.35 -1.12 -9.70
C LYS A 20 2.69 -1.67 -8.31
N VAL A 21 1.77 -2.42 -7.68
CA VAL A 21 2.03 -3.10 -6.39
C VAL A 21 3.17 -4.11 -6.54
N TRP A 22 3.12 -4.96 -7.57
CA TRP A 22 4.17 -5.93 -7.83
C TRP A 22 5.56 -5.28 -8.00
N ASN A 23 5.64 -4.23 -8.82
CA ASN A 23 6.90 -3.51 -9.04
C ASN A 23 7.41 -2.83 -7.77
N ALA A 24 6.52 -2.24 -6.98
CA ALA A 24 6.85 -1.62 -5.70
C ALA A 24 7.44 -2.64 -4.71
N VAL A 25 6.78 -3.80 -4.56
CA VAL A 25 7.26 -4.89 -3.69
C VAL A 25 8.60 -5.43 -4.19
N LYS A 26 8.73 -5.68 -5.49
CA LYS A 26 9.99 -6.15 -6.10
C LYS A 26 11.14 -5.17 -5.83
N PHE A 27 10.89 -3.87 -5.97
CA PHE A 27 11.88 -2.83 -5.69
C PHE A 27 12.34 -2.86 -4.23
N VAL A 28 11.40 -2.92 -3.28
CA VAL A 28 11.70 -3.00 -1.85
C VAL A 28 12.49 -4.26 -1.52
N LEU A 29 12.05 -5.42 -2.00
CA LEU A 29 12.75 -6.70 -1.76
C LEU A 29 14.16 -6.69 -2.34
N ALA A 30 14.36 -6.10 -3.53
CA ALA A 30 15.68 -5.97 -4.13
C ALA A 30 16.61 -5.08 -3.28
N ALA A 31 16.09 -4.02 -2.69
CA ALA A 31 16.86 -3.13 -1.83
C ALA A 31 17.19 -3.74 -0.45
N LEU A 32 16.36 -4.65 0.07
CA LEU A 32 16.62 -5.38 1.31
C LEU A 32 17.75 -6.41 1.16
N GLY A 33 17.92 -6.98 -0.04
CA GLY A 33 18.92 -8.00 -0.34
C GLY A 33 18.46 -9.43 0.02
N PRO A 34 19.17 -10.46 -0.47
CA PRO A 34 18.77 -11.86 -0.33
C PRO A 34 18.89 -12.41 1.10
N ASP A 35 19.73 -11.80 1.94
CA ASP A 35 20.02 -12.24 3.31
C ASP A 35 19.22 -11.45 4.36
N PHE A 36 18.22 -10.68 3.94
CA PHE A 36 17.40 -9.90 4.86
C PHE A 36 16.56 -10.82 5.76
N VAL A 37 16.78 -10.71 7.07
CA VAL A 37 15.96 -11.37 8.09
C VAL A 37 15.18 -10.29 8.85
N PRO A 38 13.84 -10.31 8.82
CA PRO A 38 13.05 -9.34 9.55
C PRO A 38 13.22 -9.54 11.06
N HIS A 39 13.40 -8.44 11.78
CA HIS A 39 13.35 -8.44 13.24
C HIS A 39 11.90 -8.68 13.72
N PRO A 40 11.72 -9.20 14.95
CA PRO A 40 10.41 -9.24 15.58
C PRO A 40 9.75 -7.87 15.58
N PRO A 41 8.41 -7.78 15.41
CA PRO A 41 7.70 -6.52 15.46
C PRO A 41 7.92 -5.74 16.76
N GLU A 42 8.09 -6.43 17.90
CA GLU A 42 8.36 -5.77 19.19
C GLU A 42 9.71 -5.04 19.22
N GLU A 43 10.65 -5.45 18.37
CA GLU A 43 11.99 -4.86 18.25
C GLU A 43 12.10 -3.90 17.05
N THR A 44 11.04 -3.79 16.25
CA THR A 44 11.05 -3.02 15.01
C THR A 44 10.39 -1.65 15.21
N GLU A 45 11.20 -0.69 15.65
CA GLU A 45 10.77 0.71 15.76
C GLU A 45 11.14 1.55 14.53
N PRO A 46 10.22 2.38 14.02
CA PRO A 46 10.53 3.31 12.92
C PRO A 46 11.47 4.42 13.40
N ARG A 47 12.72 4.35 12.93
CA ARG A 47 13.79 5.28 13.30
C ARG A 47 13.63 6.62 12.60
N ARG A 48 13.17 6.61 11.34
CA ARG A 48 13.08 7.83 10.51
C ARG A 48 11.69 8.47 10.58
N PRO A 49 11.60 9.81 10.44
CA PRO A 49 10.31 10.50 10.33
C PRO A 49 9.44 9.97 9.17
N MET A 50 10.06 9.61 8.05
CA MET A 50 9.35 9.08 6.87
C MET A 50 8.81 7.65 7.11
N GLU A 51 9.55 6.81 7.83
CA GLU A 51 9.09 5.47 8.26
C GLU A 51 7.88 5.61 9.19
N ARG A 52 7.96 6.50 10.20
CA ARG A 52 6.82 6.80 11.08
C ARG A 52 5.62 7.30 10.30
N TRP A 53 5.84 8.20 9.34
CA TRP A 53 4.79 8.76 8.51
C TRP A 53 4.10 7.67 7.67
N VAL A 54 4.85 6.83 6.94
CA VAL A 54 4.23 5.80 6.09
C VAL A 54 3.48 4.76 6.91
N LEU A 55 4.01 4.37 8.07
CA LEU A 55 3.33 3.45 8.99
C LEU A 55 2.05 4.06 9.56
N SER A 56 2.04 5.36 9.88
CA SER A 56 0.82 6.05 10.30
C SER A 56 -0.26 6.05 9.20
N ARG A 57 0.14 6.22 7.92
CA ARG A 57 -0.78 6.14 6.77
C ARG A 57 -1.28 4.73 6.54
N LEU A 58 -0.43 3.72 6.73
CA LEU A 58 -0.81 2.33 6.66
C LEU A 58 -1.84 1.98 7.75
N ALA A 59 -1.59 2.38 8.99
CA ALA A 59 -2.52 2.16 10.10
C ALA A 59 -3.87 2.86 9.86
N GLN A 60 -3.87 4.09 9.35
CA GLN A 60 -5.08 4.81 8.97
C GLN A 60 -5.87 4.05 7.88
N ALA A 61 -5.19 3.59 6.83
CA ALA A 61 -5.81 2.86 5.72
C ALA A 61 -6.35 1.50 6.16
N ALA A 62 -5.62 0.77 7.01
CA ALA A 62 -6.06 -0.50 7.58
C ALA A 62 -7.31 -0.32 8.45
N GLY A 63 -7.33 0.71 9.31
CA GLY A 63 -8.50 1.02 10.13
C GLY A 63 -9.72 1.44 9.31
N GLU A 64 -9.53 2.23 8.26
CA GLU A 64 -10.62 2.58 7.33
C GLU A 64 -11.13 1.36 6.56
N CYS A 65 -10.22 0.54 6.04
CA CYS A 65 -10.57 -0.71 5.35
C CYS A 65 -11.41 -1.62 6.26
N GLY A 66 -10.96 -1.84 7.50
CA GLY A 66 -11.69 -2.63 8.50
C GLY A 66 -13.10 -2.11 8.75
N ARG A 67 -13.26 -0.81 9.05
CA ARG A 67 -14.58 -0.18 9.28
C ARG A 67 -15.51 -0.33 8.07
N ARG A 68 -14.99 -0.13 6.85
CA ARG A 68 -15.77 -0.27 5.62
C ARG A 68 -16.18 -1.72 5.35
N MET A 69 -15.31 -2.68 5.65
CA MET A 69 -15.64 -4.10 5.56
C MET A 69 -16.73 -4.48 6.56
N GLU A 70 -16.66 -4.01 7.81
CA GLU A 70 -17.69 -4.21 8.83
C GLU A 70 -19.05 -3.61 8.41
N ALA A 71 -19.02 -2.44 7.75
CA ALA A 71 -20.20 -1.80 7.19
C ALA A 71 -20.70 -2.43 5.87
N MET A 72 -20.09 -3.53 5.40
CA MET A 72 -20.38 -4.16 4.10
C MET A 72 -20.14 -3.25 2.88
N GLU A 73 -19.37 -2.17 3.05
CA GLU A 73 -19.00 -1.20 2.02
C GLU A 73 -17.68 -1.60 1.31
N VAL A 74 -17.69 -2.73 0.62
CA VAL A 74 -16.49 -3.31 -0.03
C VAL A 74 -15.78 -2.33 -0.97
N HIS A 75 -16.54 -1.51 -1.70
CA HIS A 75 -15.98 -0.50 -2.61
C HIS A 75 -15.16 0.56 -1.85
N GLY A 76 -15.64 0.98 -0.68
CA GLY A 76 -14.92 1.91 0.19
C GLY A 76 -13.64 1.29 0.77
N ALA A 77 -13.69 0.01 1.14
CA ALA A 77 -12.52 -0.72 1.62
C ALA A 77 -11.42 -0.79 0.56
N VAL A 78 -11.78 -1.15 -0.68
CA VAL A 78 -10.85 -1.18 -1.81
C VAL A 78 -10.27 0.20 -2.10
N ALA A 79 -11.10 1.25 -2.06
CA ALA A 79 -10.66 2.63 -2.27
C ALA A 79 -9.61 3.07 -1.22
N ALA A 80 -9.79 2.69 0.05
CA ALA A 80 -8.83 2.99 1.11
C ALA A 80 -7.46 2.34 0.86
N VAL A 81 -7.45 1.07 0.46
CA VAL A 81 -6.22 0.33 0.12
C VAL A 81 -5.55 0.91 -1.12
N HIS A 82 -6.32 1.19 -2.18
CA HIS A 82 -5.82 1.84 -3.39
C HIS A 82 -5.18 3.20 -3.09
N HIS A 83 -5.84 4.00 -2.26
CA HIS A 83 -5.36 5.33 -1.89
C HIS A 83 -4.00 5.25 -1.18
N PHE A 84 -3.85 4.34 -0.22
CA PHE A 84 -2.57 4.13 0.48
C PHE A 84 -1.45 3.77 -0.51
N TRP A 85 -1.67 2.74 -1.32
CA TRP A 85 -0.64 2.23 -2.25
C TRP A 85 -0.20 3.29 -3.25
N LEU A 86 -1.14 3.97 -3.88
CA LEU A 86 -0.82 4.95 -4.91
C LEU A 86 -0.23 6.22 -4.27
N ARG A 87 -0.97 6.86 -3.36
CA ARG A 87 -0.69 8.23 -2.93
C ARG A 87 0.25 8.35 -1.76
N SER A 88 0.35 7.32 -0.91
CA SER A 88 1.22 7.35 0.26
C SER A 88 2.49 6.54 0.02
N PHE A 89 2.34 5.26 -0.35
CA PHE A 89 3.48 4.37 -0.49
C PHE A 89 4.29 4.65 -1.76
N CYS A 90 3.69 4.53 -2.93
CA CYS A 90 4.45 4.66 -4.18
C CYS A 90 4.86 6.10 -4.49
N ASP A 91 3.93 7.07 -4.40
CA ASP A 91 4.21 8.43 -4.86
C ASP A 91 5.06 9.25 -3.86
N VAL A 92 4.99 8.95 -2.55
CA VAL A 92 5.70 9.72 -1.52
C VAL A 92 6.81 8.91 -0.87
N TYR A 93 6.50 7.74 -0.29
CA TYR A 93 7.49 6.96 0.45
C TYR A 93 8.59 6.41 -0.46
N LEU A 94 8.22 5.71 -1.54
CA LEU A 94 9.21 5.14 -2.45
C LEU A 94 9.99 6.21 -3.19
N VAL A 95 9.39 7.32 -3.62
CA VAL A 95 10.14 8.40 -4.28
C VAL A 95 11.07 9.12 -3.28
N GLY A 96 10.60 9.35 -2.06
CA GLY A 96 11.38 9.99 -1.01
C GLY A 96 12.55 9.14 -0.50
N ASP A 97 12.43 7.81 -0.54
CA ASP A 97 13.44 6.87 -0.07
C ASP A 97 14.29 6.27 -1.21
N ALA A 98 13.81 6.25 -2.47
CA ALA A 98 14.55 5.74 -3.63
C ALA A 98 15.82 6.53 -3.96
N GLY A 99 15.98 7.76 -3.47
CA GLY A 99 17.25 8.48 -3.55
C GLY A 99 18.32 7.96 -2.57
N ARG A 100 18.00 6.96 -1.74
CA ARG A 100 18.80 6.52 -0.58
C ARG A 100 18.84 4.99 -0.39
N LEU A 101 18.15 4.22 -1.24
CA LEU A 101 18.24 2.76 -1.33
C LEU A 101 19.32 2.35 -2.33
#